data_AF-A0A3P7K050-F1
#
_entry.id   AF-A0A3P7K050-F1
#
_cell.length_a   1.000
_cell.length_b   1.000
_cell.length_c   1.000
_cell.angle_alpha   90.00
_cell.angle_beta   90.00
_cell.angle_gamma   90.00
#
_symmetry.space_group_name_H-M   'P 1'
#
loop_
_entity.id
_entity.type
_entity.pdbx_description
1 polymer ?
#
loop_
_entity_poly.entity_id
_entity_poly.type
_entity_poly.pdbx_seq_one_letter_code
_entity_poly.pdbx_strand_id
1 'polypeptide(L)'
;MFRDMYATAPELAPTGRILETMTEELVDLELTSTLNKELGMKDVFIHGDLWSGNLMWNETDKGLRLSRIVDYQVSQITYNRI
;
A
#
# COMPACT_ATOMS: atom_id res chain seq x y z
N MET A 1 -7.44 0.20 -16.52
CA MET A 1 -6.48 -0.76 -15.94
C MET A 1 -6.88 -2.20 -16.23
N PHE A 2 -7.94 -2.76 -15.62
CA PHE A 2 -8.34 -4.17 -15.91
C PHE A 2 -8.92 -4.37 -17.31
N ARG A 3 -9.75 -3.43 -17.80
CA ARG A 3 -10.23 -3.41 -19.20
C ARG A 3 -9.12 -3.52 -20.24
N ASP A 4 -8.03 -2.81 -20.02
CA ASP A 4 -6.90 -2.77 -20.95
C ASP A 4 -6.11 -4.09 -20.93
N MET A 5 -6.09 -4.79 -19.79
CA MET A 5 -5.41 -6.08 -19.62
C MET A 5 -6.10 -7.22 -20.39
N TYR A 6 -7.43 -7.27 -20.45
CA TYR A 6 -8.14 -8.29 -21.23
C TYR A 6 -8.53 -7.83 -22.65
N ALA A 7 -8.32 -6.56 -22.99
CA ALA A 7 -8.42 -6.09 -24.37
C ALA A 7 -7.30 -6.67 -25.26
N THR A 8 -6.15 -7.02 -24.67
CA THR A 8 -5.00 -7.63 -25.35
C THR A 8 -4.99 -9.16 -25.30
N ALA A 9 -5.80 -9.77 -24.43
CA ALA A 9 -5.98 -11.22 -24.29
C ALA A 9 -7.47 -11.55 -24.08
N PRO A 10 -8.26 -11.66 -25.17
CA PRO A 10 -9.72 -11.79 -25.10
C PRO A 10 -10.21 -13.01 -24.30
N GLU A 11 -9.42 -14.08 -24.26
CA GLU A 11 -9.67 -15.29 -23.49
C GLU A 11 -9.71 -15.04 -21.97
N LEU A 12 -9.07 -13.97 -21.49
CA LEU A 12 -9.08 -13.56 -20.09
C LEU A 12 -10.26 -12.65 -19.75
N ALA A 13 -11.07 -12.22 -20.72
CA ALA A 13 -12.19 -11.32 -20.47
C ALA A 13 -13.19 -11.82 -19.41
N PRO A 14 -13.55 -13.12 -19.31
CA PRO A 14 -14.44 -13.60 -18.26
C PRO A 14 -13.84 -13.38 -16.87
N THR A 15 -12.58 -13.75 -16.67
CA THR A 15 -11.87 -13.61 -15.39
C THR A 15 -11.56 -12.13 -15.08
N GLY A 16 -11.23 -11.35 -16.10
CA GLY A 16 -10.97 -9.92 -15.98
C GLY A 16 -12.17 -9.12 -15.49
N ARG A 17 -13.39 -9.49 -15.93
CA ARG A 17 -14.64 -8.88 -15.42
C ARG A 17 -14.92 -9.24 -13.96
N ILE A 18 -14.64 -10.48 -13.55
CA ILE A 18 -14.79 -10.88 -12.14
C ILE A 18 -13.85 -10.06 -11.27
N LEU A 19 -12.58 -9.91 -11.68
CA LEU A 19 -11.60 -9.05 -11.00
C LEU A 19 -12.04 -7.58 -10.96
N GLU A 20 -12.61 -7.06 -12.04
CA GLU A 20 -13.15 -5.69 -12.10
C GLU A 20 -14.25 -5.50 -11.05
N THR A 21 -15.23 -6.39 -10.98
CA THR A 21 -16.29 -6.36 -9.96
C THR A 21 -15.76 -6.49 -8.53
N MET A 22 -14.85 -7.44 -8.28
CA MET A 22 -14.25 -7.60 -6.94
C MET A 22 -13.46 -6.37 -6.53
N THR A 23 -12.80 -5.69 -7.47
CA THR A 23 -12.05 -4.47 -7.18
C THR A 23 -12.99 -3.33 -6.82
N GLU A 24 -14.13 -3.18 -7.50
CA GLU A 24 -15.15 -2.18 -7.15
C GLU A 24 -15.70 -2.40 -5.74
N GLU A 25 -15.85 -3.65 -5.29
CA GLU A 25 -16.30 -4.00 -3.94
C GLU A 25 -15.20 -3.84 -2.87
N LEU A 26 -13.93 -4.05 -3.23
CA LEU A 26 -12.79 -3.99 -2.30
C LEU A 26 -12.19 -2.60 -2.15
N VAL A 27 -12.40 -1.72 -3.13
CA VAL A 27 -11.85 -0.37 -3.14
C VAL A 27 -12.75 0.54 -2.31
N ASP A 28 -12.66 0.39 -0.99
CA ASP A 28 -13.01 1.46 -0.06
C ASP A 28 -11.79 2.39 0.06
N LEU A 29 -11.76 3.41 -0.80
CA LEU A 29 -10.72 4.44 -0.80
C LEU A 29 -10.68 5.20 0.54
N GLU A 30 -11.80 5.24 1.27
CA GLU A 30 -11.86 5.90 2.57
C GLU A 30 -11.34 5.01 3.71
N LEU A 31 -11.51 3.68 3.63
CA LEU A 31 -11.07 2.74 4.67
C LEU A 31 -9.60 2.96 5.04
N THR A 32 -8.70 3.10 4.07
CA THR A 32 -7.26 3.34 4.36
C THR A 32 -7.00 4.66 5.10
N SER A 33 -7.92 5.63 5.00
CA SER A 33 -7.82 6.93 5.66
C SER A 33 -8.54 6.99 7.01
N THR A 34 -9.57 6.17 7.24
CA THR A 34 -10.39 6.16 8.47
C THR A 34 -10.09 4.99 9.41
N LEU A 35 -9.43 3.92 8.94
CA LEU A 35 -9.16 2.70 9.72
C LEU A 35 -8.43 2.98 11.04
N ASN A 36 -7.49 3.91 11.05
CA ASN A 36 -6.79 4.30 12.28
C ASN A 36 -7.76 4.81 13.34
N LYS A 37 -8.76 5.61 12.96
CA LYS A 37 -9.78 6.12 13.87
C LYS A 37 -10.74 5.02 14.32
N GLU A 38 -11.19 4.15 13.41
CA GLU A 38 -12.08 3.03 13.75
C GLU A 38 -11.44 2.07 14.75
N LEU A 39 -10.13 1.87 14.63
CA LEU A 39 -9.35 1.04 15.54
C LEU A 39 -8.86 1.78 16.81
N GLY A 40 -9.22 3.06 16.99
CA GLY A 40 -8.80 3.86 18.14
C GLY A 40 -7.30 4.15 18.17
N MET A 41 -6.63 4.07 17.03
CA MET A 41 -5.21 4.37 16.87
C MET A 41 -4.98 5.88 16.83
N LYS A 42 -3.82 6.30 17.34
CA LYS A 42 -3.41 7.70 17.27
C LYS A 42 -2.89 8.03 15.89
N ASP A 43 -3.14 9.27 15.46
CA ASP A 43 -2.56 9.80 14.25
C ASP A 43 -1.02 9.88 14.40
N VAL A 44 -0.33 9.27 13.45
CA VAL A 44 1.14 9.22 13.40
C VAL A 44 1.62 9.50 11.99
N PHE A 45 2.88 9.88 11.87
CA PHE A 45 3.55 9.90 10.58
C PHE A 45 3.81 8.47 10.13
N ILE A 46 3.24 8.10 8.99
CA ILE A 46 3.44 6.80 8.34
C ILE A 46 4.32 6.96 7.11
N HIS A 47 5.18 5.97 6.88
CA HIS A 47 6.05 5.92 5.70
C HIS A 47 5.26 5.78 4.38
N GLY A 48 4.12 5.08 4.43
CA GLY A 48 3.28 4.77 3.26
C GLY A 48 3.76 3.59 2.42
N ASP A 49 5.08 3.33 2.37
CA ASP A 49 5.66 2.19 1.64
C ASP A 49 6.81 1.52 2.44
N LEU A 50 6.53 1.02 3.64
CA LEU A 50 7.58 0.42 4.49
C LEU A 50 7.70 -1.08 4.23
N TRP A 51 8.71 -1.46 3.47
CA TRP A 51 9.09 -2.86 3.23
C TRP A 51 10.61 -3.00 3.15
N SER A 52 11.12 -4.24 3.10
CA SER A 52 12.56 -4.53 3.23
C SER A 52 13.45 -3.84 2.20
N GLY A 53 12.93 -3.54 1.00
CA GLY A 53 13.64 -2.78 -0.04
C GLY A 53 13.96 -1.34 0.36
N ASN A 54 13.17 -0.76 1.27
CA ASN A 54 13.30 0.63 1.73
C ASN A 54 14.09 0.73 3.06
N LEU A 55 14.71 -0.37 3.50
CA LEU A 55 15.56 -0.44 4.68
C LEU A 55 17.02 -0.58 4.27
N MET A 56 17.86 0.38 4.69
CA MET A 56 19.31 0.29 4.52
C MET A 56 19.94 -0.35 5.74
N TRP A 57 20.81 -1.33 5.52
CA TRP A 57 21.51 -2.07 6.56
C TRP A 57 23.01 -1.80 6.48
N ASN A 58 23.65 -1.65 7.63
CA ASN A 58 25.10 -1.65 7.75
C ASN A 58 25.55 -2.96 8.39
N GLU A 59 26.58 -3.57 7.83
CA GLU A 59 27.27 -4.67 8.49
C GLU A 59 28.14 -4.15 9.64
N THR A 60 28.16 -4.88 10.74
CA THR A 60 28.95 -4.60 11.92
C THR A 60 29.52 -5.90 12.48
N ASP A 61 30.52 -5.82 13.36
CA ASP A 61 31.11 -7.00 14.02
C ASP A 61 30.10 -7.85 14.80
N LYS A 62 28.92 -7.30 15.11
CA LYS A 62 27.82 -7.97 15.83
C LYS A 62 26.65 -8.37 14.91
N GLY A 63 26.83 -8.26 13.59
CA GLY A 63 25.80 -8.54 12.58
C GLY A 63 25.25 -7.27 11.92
N LEU A 64 24.07 -7.39 11.31
CA LEU A 64 23.43 -6.28 10.59
C LEU A 64 22.77 -5.30 11.56
N ARG A 65 23.00 -4.01 11.34
CA ARG A 65 22.34 -2.90 12.03
C ARG A 65 21.57 -2.06 11.03
N LEU A 66 20.28 -1.83 11.30
CA LEU A 66 19.47 -0.89 10.50
C LEU A 66 20.14 0.49 10.58
N SER A 67 20.43 1.07 9.41
CA SER A 67 21.13 2.35 9.32
C SER A 67 20.20 3.48 8.92
N ARG A 68 19.32 3.27 7.95
CA ARG A 68 18.37 4.27 7.45
C ARG A 68 17.10 3.60 6.94
N ILE A 69 16.02 4.37 6.97
CA ILE A 69 14.79 4.11 6.21
C ILE A 69 14.77 5.17 5.10
N VAL A 70 14.40 4.78 3.88
CA VAL A 70 14.39 5.64 2.70
C VAL A 70 13.09 5.50 1.94
N ASP A 71 12.87 6.36 0.96
CA ASP A 71 11.70 6.34 0.08
C ASP A 71 10.36 6.81 0.71
N TYR A 72 10.39 8.00 1.30
CA TYR A 72 9.23 8.66 1.92
C TYR A 72 8.26 9.32 0.93
N GLN A 73 8.32 9.01 -0.37
CA GLN A 73 7.55 9.71 -1.41
C GLN A 73 6.03 9.58 -1.26
N VAL A 74 5.56 8.51 -0.61
CA VAL A 74 4.15 8.27 -0.27
C VAL A 74 3.86 8.44 1.23
N SER A 75 4.77 9.08 1.96
CA SER A 75 4.60 9.30 3.39
C SER A 75 3.49 10.31 3.68
N GLN A 76 2.76 10.08 4.77
CA GLN A 76 1.66 10.92 5.18
C GLN A 76 1.54 10.91 6.70
N ILE A 77 1.07 12.02 7.26
CA ILE A 77 0.41 11.95 8.56
C ILE A 77 -0.98 11.40 8.25
N THR A 78 -1.43 10.39 8.99
CA THR A 78 -2.85 10.01 8.94
C THR A 78 -3.66 11.19 9.48
N TYR A 79 -3.98 12.15 8.62
CA TYR A 79 -4.90 13.23 8.92
C TYR A 79 -6.29 12.65 8.69
N ASN A 80 -7.05 12.49 9.78
CA ASN A 80 -8.49 12.28 9.70
C ASN A 80 -9.14 13.49 9.01
N ARG A 81 -9.17 13.52 7.68
CA ARG A 81 -10.03 14.45 6.93
C ARG A 81 -11.46 13.91 7.03
N ILE A 82 -12.27 14.63 7.80
CA ILE A 82 -13.73 14.65 7.68
C ILE A 82 -14.06 15.58 6.51
#